data_AF-A0A7V8BVB8-F1
#
_entry.id   AF-A0A7V8BVB8-F1
#
_cell.length_a   1.000
_cell.length_b   1.000
_cell.length_c   1.000
_cell.angle_alpha   90.00
_cell.angle_beta   90.00
_cell.angle_gamma   90.00
#
_symmetry.space_group_name_H-M   'P 1'
#
loop_
_entity.id
_entity.type
_entity.pdbx_description
1 polymer ?
#
loop_
_entity_poly.entity_id
_entity_poly.type
_entity_poly.pdbx_seq_one_letter_code
_entity_poly.pdbx_strand_id
1 'polypeptide(L)'
;MQQLPPELTRIPLTALDVLRFLGRSQTDGVDKDTLAQGTGLSDIGVGKAIRGLVTKGYLNMDNYVYFLTEKGRQAINDVLAYDAAHQQGGSQERQHHGLQADLVAVAPQSLGTRKPGRIQIGLDKLSGVQEAVQLLLRFSSIGGSLNRGDATLTIEPGRVPAPISVDVTPDGSYNAVRVRVEGLQMLDMDEVHPAGGIFFDIPVSQASTNVQAWCGTLHLQP
;
A
#
# COMPACT_ATOMS: atom_id res chain seq x y z
N MET A 1 -27.16 -1.45 18.52
CA MET A 1 -26.25 -1.60 17.36
C MET A 1 -26.45 -0.38 16.46
N GLN A 2 -25.56 0.60 16.52
CA GLN A 2 -25.61 1.73 15.58
C GLN A 2 -24.95 1.29 14.27
N GLN A 3 -25.74 1.22 13.20
CA GLN A 3 -25.24 0.91 11.87
C GLN A 3 -24.79 2.19 11.18
N LEU A 4 -23.73 2.11 10.37
CA LEU A 4 -23.29 3.21 9.53
C LEU A 4 -24.46 3.59 8.59
N PRO A 5 -24.78 4.88 8.41
CA PRO A 5 -25.80 5.31 7.47
C PRO A 5 -25.59 4.69 6.08
N PRO A 6 -26.66 4.26 5.38
CA PRO A 6 -26.55 3.55 4.10
C PRO A 6 -25.89 4.37 2.97
N GLU A 7 -25.79 5.69 3.14
CA GLU A 7 -25.07 6.56 2.23
C GLU A 7 -23.54 6.47 2.38
N LEU A 8 -23.06 6.14 3.59
CA LEU A 8 -21.65 6.04 3.94
C LEU A 8 -21.10 4.64 3.67
N THR A 9 -21.93 3.59 3.70
CA THR A 9 -21.54 2.23 3.29
C THR A 9 -21.25 2.13 1.79
N ARG A 10 -21.78 3.05 0.97
CA ARG A 10 -21.54 3.12 -0.48
C ARG A 10 -20.33 3.97 -0.85
N ILE A 11 -19.58 4.49 0.13
CA ILE A 11 -18.38 5.29 -0.10
C ILE A 11 -17.17 4.35 -0.06
N PRO A 12 -16.20 4.50 -1.00
CA PRO A 12 -14.97 3.73 -0.95
C PRO A 12 -14.23 3.93 0.39
N LEU A 13 -13.58 2.89 0.88
CA LEU A 13 -12.84 2.92 2.15
C LEU A 13 -11.80 4.05 2.20
N THR A 14 -11.11 4.31 1.08
CA THR A 14 -10.15 5.41 0.95
C THR A 14 -10.77 6.79 1.17
N ALA A 15 -12.04 6.98 0.79
CA ALA A 15 -12.78 8.21 1.04
C ALA A 15 -13.32 8.29 2.48
N LEU A 16 -13.61 7.16 3.13
CA LEU A 16 -13.89 7.13 4.57
C LEU A 16 -12.66 7.51 5.39
N ASP A 17 -11.46 7.09 4.98
CA ASP A 17 -10.22 7.43 5.69
C ASP A 17 -9.90 8.93 5.61
N VAL A 18 -10.20 9.57 4.48
CA VAL A 18 -10.15 11.04 4.36
C VAL A 18 -11.13 11.71 5.31
N LEU A 19 -12.38 11.24 5.41
CA LEU A 19 -13.37 11.79 6.36
C LEU A 19 -12.93 11.60 7.82
N ARG A 20 -12.36 10.44 8.17
CA ARG A 20 -11.82 10.17 9.51
C ARG A 20 -10.67 11.09 9.86
N PHE A 21 -9.75 11.32 8.91
CA PHE A 21 -8.65 12.25 9.12
C PHE A 21 -9.15 13.68 9.35
N LEU A 22 -10.07 14.15 8.50
CA LEU A 22 -10.68 15.48 8.63
C LEU A 22 -11.45 15.66 9.95
N GLY A 23 -12.13 14.60 10.42
CA GLY A 23 -12.82 14.63 11.72
C GLY A 23 -11.87 14.73 12.91
N ARG A 24 -10.61 14.31 12.76
CA ARG A 24 -9.58 14.40 13.83
C ARG A 24 -8.77 15.68 13.75
N SER A 25 -8.54 16.23 12.56
CA SER A 25 -7.66 17.39 12.39
C SER A 25 -8.29 18.72 12.81
N GLN A 26 -9.62 18.79 13.01
CA GLN A 26 -10.38 20.00 13.39
C GLN A 26 -10.07 21.27 12.56
N THR A 27 -9.47 21.10 11.38
CA THR A 27 -9.10 22.17 10.45
C THR A 27 -10.21 22.41 9.44
N ASP A 28 -10.61 23.66 9.24
CA ASP A 28 -11.71 24.02 8.32
C ASP A 28 -11.36 23.84 6.83
N GLY A 29 -10.08 23.81 6.48
CA GLY A 29 -9.62 23.60 5.10
C GLY A 29 -8.29 22.85 5.07
N VAL A 30 -8.17 21.90 4.13
CA VAL A 30 -6.97 21.05 4.01
C VAL A 30 -6.57 20.92 2.55
N ASP A 31 -5.28 21.05 2.25
CA ASP A 31 -4.74 20.79 0.92
C ASP A 31 -4.57 19.28 0.66
N LYS A 32 -4.33 18.94 -0.61
CA LYS A 32 -4.18 17.55 -1.04
C LYS A 32 -2.97 16.85 -0.39
N ASP A 33 -1.87 17.54 -0.21
CA ASP A 33 -0.62 16.95 0.28
C ASP A 33 -0.72 16.61 1.77
N THR A 34 -1.39 17.47 2.53
CA THR A 34 -1.73 17.27 3.93
C THR A 34 -2.70 16.10 4.09
N LEU A 35 -3.68 15.96 3.19
CA LEU A 35 -4.56 14.79 3.15
C LEU A 35 -3.77 13.49 2.85
N ALA A 36 -2.83 13.52 1.90
CA ALA A 36 -1.98 12.38 1.59
C ALA A 36 -1.13 11.94 2.78
N GLN A 37 -0.46 12.90 3.43
CA GLN A 37 0.35 12.66 4.61
C GLN A 37 -0.50 12.15 5.79
N GLY A 38 -1.67 12.76 6.00
CA GLY A 38 -2.56 12.46 7.12
C GLY A 38 -3.28 11.12 7.03
N THR A 39 -3.55 10.66 5.81
CA THR A 39 -4.23 9.38 5.55
C THR A 39 -3.26 8.25 5.20
N GLY A 40 -2.02 8.57 4.83
CA GLY A 40 -1.05 7.59 4.31
C GLY A 40 -1.37 7.08 2.91
N LEU A 41 -2.34 7.70 2.22
CA LEU A 41 -2.73 7.33 0.86
C LEU A 41 -1.75 7.92 -0.16
N SER A 42 -1.58 7.23 -1.29
CA SER A 42 -0.82 7.75 -2.43
C SER A 42 -1.55 8.92 -3.11
N ASP A 43 -0.83 9.77 -3.85
CA ASP A 43 -1.42 10.93 -4.55
C ASP A 43 -2.58 10.58 -5.48
N ILE A 44 -2.55 9.38 -6.06
CA ILE A 44 -3.61 8.83 -6.92
C ILE A 44 -4.80 8.40 -6.06
N GLY A 45 -4.55 7.70 -4.94
CA GLY A 45 -5.58 7.25 -4.00
C GLY A 45 -6.32 8.43 -3.36
N VAL A 46 -5.59 9.44 -2.91
CA VAL A 46 -6.15 10.70 -2.40
C VAL A 46 -6.96 11.41 -3.48
N GLY A 47 -6.45 11.49 -4.70
CA GLY A 47 -7.17 12.11 -5.82
C GLY A 47 -8.51 11.44 -6.12
N LYS A 48 -8.56 10.10 -6.12
CA LYS A 48 -9.81 9.33 -6.27
C LYS A 48 -10.77 9.55 -5.10
N ALA A 49 -10.26 9.49 -3.86
CA ALA A 49 -11.03 9.68 -2.64
C ALA A 49 -11.68 11.07 -2.59
N ILE A 50 -10.89 12.13 -2.80
CA ILE A 50 -11.35 13.51 -2.84
C ILE A 50 -12.39 13.70 -3.95
N ARG A 51 -12.14 13.19 -5.16
CA ARG A 51 -13.09 13.30 -6.26
C ARG A 51 -14.43 12.66 -5.88
N GLY A 52 -14.41 11.47 -5.29
CA GLY A 52 -15.62 10.80 -4.83
C GLY A 52 -16.38 11.58 -3.75
N LEU A 53 -15.66 12.19 -2.80
CA LEU A 53 -16.24 13.00 -1.73
C LEU A 53 -16.82 14.32 -2.26
N VAL A 54 -16.14 14.99 -3.20
CA VAL A 54 -16.62 16.21 -3.84
C VAL A 54 -17.86 15.92 -4.68
N THR A 55 -17.83 14.88 -5.53
CA THR A 55 -18.98 14.50 -6.38
C THR A 55 -20.22 14.14 -5.56
N LYS A 56 -20.05 13.50 -4.39
CA LYS A 56 -21.16 13.15 -3.49
C LYS A 56 -21.57 14.28 -2.53
N GLY A 57 -20.91 15.44 -2.62
CA GLY A 57 -21.24 16.67 -1.89
C GLY A 57 -20.76 16.71 -0.43
N TYR A 58 -19.79 15.88 -0.04
CA TYR A 58 -19.21 15.88 1.31
C TYR A 58 -18.07 16.90 1.46
N LEU A 59 -17.36 17.17 0.37
CA LEU A 59 -16.31 18.18 0.31
C LEU A 59 -16.64 19.20 -0.77
N ASN A 60 -16.20 20.43 -0.55
CA ASN A 60 -16.13 21.45 -1.58
C ASN A 60 -14.66 21.85 -1.79
N MET A 61 -14.29 22.21 -3.00
CA MET A 61 -12.94 22.67 -3.32
C MET A 61 -12.99 24.16 -3.66
N ASP A 62 -12.18 24.95 -2.96
CA ASP A 62 -11.93 26.35 -3.31
C ASP A 62 -10.42 26.62 -3.27
N ASN A 63 -9.88 27.25 -4.31
CA ASN A 63 -8.44 27.54 -4.46
C ASN A 63 -7.49 26.38 -4.06
N TYR A 64 -7.79 25.16 -4.53
CA TYR A 64 -7.02 23.93 -4.22
C TYR A 64 -7.04 23.49 -2.75
N VAL A 65 -7.88 24.10 -1.92
CA VAL A 65 -8.13 23.72 -0.53
C VAL A 65 -9.50 23.06 -0.46
N TYR A 66 -9.59 21.96 0.29
CA TYR A 66 -10.82 21.21 0.47
C TYR A 66 -11.47 21.56 1.80
N PHE A 67 -12.74 21.93 1.72
CA PHE A 67 -13.57 22.34 2.84
C PHE A 67 -14.70 21.34 3.07
N LEU A 68 -15.03 21.08 4.33
CA LEU A 68 -16.17 20.26 4.69
C LEU A 68 -17.49 21.01 4.45
N THR A 69 -18.39 20.38 3.71
CA THR A 69 -19.77 20.83 3.62
C THR A 69 -20.53 20.44 4.89
N GLU A 70 -21.73 20.97 5.07
CA GLU A 70 -22.63 20.54 6.17
C GLU A 70 -22.87 19.02 6.14
N LYS A 71 -23.08 18.48 4.94
CA LYS A 71 -23.20 17.03 4.71
C LYS A 71 -21.93 16.28 5.10
N GLY A 72 -20.75 16.85 4.81
CA GLY A 72 -19.46 16.31 5.22
C GLY A 72 -19.27 16.26 6.74
N ARG A 73 -19.66 17.32 7.45
CA ARG A 73 -19.59 17.38 8.92
C ARG A 73 -20.52 16.35 9.56
N GLN A 74 -21.74 16.22 9.04
CA GLN A 74 -22.67 15.20 9.50
C GLN A 74 -22.12 13.79 9.26
N ALA A 75 -21.58 13.52 8.07
CA ALA A 75 -20.95 12.24 7.74
C ALA A 75 -19.78 11.90 8.69
N ILE A 76 -18.96 12.89 9.06
CA ILE A 76 -17.88 12.71 10.04
C ILE A 76 -18.46 12.29 11.39
N ASN A 77 -19.49 12.99 11.88
CA ASN A 77 -20.12 12.65 13.16
C ASN A 77 -20.68 11.23 13.15
N ASP A 78 -21.30 10.81 12.05
CA ASP A 78 -21.84 9.47 11.90
C ASP A 78 -20.73 8.40 11.87
N VAL A 79 -19.61 8.67 11.18
CA VAL A 79 -18.44 7.78 11.16
C VAL A 79 -17.79 7.69 12.54
N LEU A 80 -17.62 8.81 13.23
CA LEU A 80 -17.03 8.84 14.58
C LEU A 80 -17.94 8.18 15.61
N ALA A 81 -19.25 8.38 15.52
CA ALA A 81 -20.23 7.72 16.38
C ALA A 81 -20.23 6.20 16.16
N TYR A 82 -20.14 5.77 14.90
CA TYR A 82 -19.97 4.36 14.57
C TYR A 82 -18.66 3.80 15.10
N ASP A 83 -17.53 4.47 14.87
CA ASP A 83 -16.23 4.04 15.39
C ASP A 83 -16.26 3.97 16.93
N ALA A 84 -16.88 4.94 17.62
CA ALA A 84 -17.03 4.96 19.08
C ALA A 84 -17.94 3.83 19.60
N ALA A 85 -19.05 3.54 18.91
CA ALA A 85 -19.96 2.44 19.25
C ALA A 85 -19.29 1.06 19.10
N HIS A 86 -18.26 0.96 18.27
CA HIS A 86 -17.49 -0.27 18.04
C HIS A 86 -16.15 -0.28 18.82
N GLN A 87 -15.76 0.81 19.47
CA GLN A 87 -14.52 0.93 20.27
C GLN A 87 -14.68 0.51 21.75
N GLN A 88 -15.88 0.24 22.27
CA GLN A 88 -16.06 -0.29 23.63
C GLN A 88 -15.72 -1.79 23.77
N GLY A 89 -15.34 -2.45 22.67
CA GLY A 89 -14.63 -3.73 22.68
C GLY A 89 -13.14 -3.52 22.45
N GLY A 90 -12.42 -3.10 23.51
CA GLY A 90 -10.96 -3.13 23.68
C GLY A 90 -10.07 -2.87 22.46
N SER A 91 -9.36 -1.74 22.47
CA SER A 91 -8.04 -1.54 21.83
C SER A 91 -7.72 -2.43 20.63
N GLN A 92 -8.55 -2.38 19.58
CA GLN A 92 -8.17 -2.97 18.32
C GLN A 92 -7.20 -1.99 17.65
N GLU A 93 -5.91 -2.30 17.74
CA GLU A 93 -5.02 -2.16 16.59
C GLU A 93 -5.85 -2.39 15.34
N ARG A 94 -5.90 -1.37 14.46
CA ARG A 94 -6.74 -1.33 13.26
C ARG A 94 -6.63 -2.66 12.52
N GLN A 95 -7.56 -3.56 12.78
CA GLN A 95 -7.71 -4.79 12.02
C GLN A 95 -8.28 -4.34 10.68
N HIS A 96 -7.37 -4.03 9.75
CA HIS A 96 -7.62 -4.34 8.37
C HIS A 96 -8.15 -5.78 8.39
N HIS A 97 -9.44 -5.96 8.14
CA HIS A 97 -10.01 -7.29 7.82
C HIS A 97 -9.54 -7.73 6.42
N GLY A 98 -8.40 -7.20 5.97
CA GLY A 98 -7.71 -7.52 4.75
C GLY A 98 -6.66 -8.57 5.06
N LEU A 99 -6.46 -9.42 4.08
CA LEU A 99 -5.54 -10.53 4.15
C LEU A 99 -4.10 -10.00 4.17
N GLN A 100 -3.30 -10.38 5.16
CA GLN A 100 -1.91 -9.91 5.29
C GLN A 100 -0.96 -10.94 4.68
N ALA A 101 -0.01 -10.45 3.88
CA ALA A 101 1.09 -11.25 3.33
C ALA A 101 2.44 -10.68 3.75
N ASP A 102 3.37 -11.56 4.10
CA ASP A 102 4.76 -11.17 4.29
C ASP A 102 5.52 -11.29 2.97
N LEU A 103 5.87 -10.14 2.38
CA LEU A 103 6.73 -10.04 1.20
C LEU A 103 8.19 -10.16 1.63
N VAL A 104 8.89 -11.14 1.06
CA VAL A 104 10.28 -11.42 1.40
C VAL A 104 11.15 -11.27 0.15
N ALA A 105 12.22 -10.48 0.26
CA ALA A 105 13.30 -10.46 -0.72
C ALA A 105 14.55 -11.09 -0.11
N VAL A 106 15.17 -12.01 -0.85
CA VAL A 106 16.44 -12.63 -0.50
C VAL A 106 17.45 -12.29 -1.59
N ALA A 107 18.56 -11.66 -1.21
CA ALA A 107 19.63 -11.29 -2.13
C ALA A 107 21.00 -11.62 -1.52
N PRO A 108 22.08 -11.60 -2.32
CA PRO A 108 23.44 -11.63 -1.80
C PRO A 108 23.68 -10.51 -0.77
N GLN A 109 24.54 -10.78 0.21
CA GLN A 109 24.99 -9.77 1.17
C GLN A 109 25.72 -8.60 0.49
N SER A 110 26.36 -8.86 -0.63
CA SER A 110 27.02 -7.85 -1.45
C SER A 110 27.06 -8.25 -2.93
N LEU A 111 26.93 -7.26 -3.80
CA LEU A 111 27.03 -7.42 -5.25
C LEU A 111 28.46 -7.13 -5.72
N GLY A 112 28.91 -7.89 -6.72
CA GLY A 112 30.13 -7.57 -7.44
C GLY A 112 29.93 -6.39 -8.38
N THR A 113 30.90 -5.48 -8.46
CA THR A 113 30.86 -4.35 -9.39
C THR A 113 30.61 -4.83 -10.82
N ARG A 114 29.56 -4.30 -11.48
CA ARG A 114 29.17 -4.63 -12.86
C ARG A 114 28.92 -6.13 -13.11
N LYS A 115 28.66 -6.92 -12.08
CA LYS A 115 28.29 -8.33 -12.18
C LYS A 115 26.83 -8.50 -11.77
N PRO A 116 26.05 -9.30 -12.52
CA PRO A 116 24.68 -9.58 -12.13
C PRO A 116 24.65 -10.39 -10.82
N GLY A 117 23.81 -9.98 -9.89
CA GLY A 117 23.41 -10.76 -8.72
C GLY A 117 21.92 -11.06 -8.77
N ARG A 118 21.53 -12.21 -8.24
CA ARG A 118 20.13 -12.67 -8.28
C ARG A 118 19.42 -12.36 -6.98
N ILE A 119 18.25 -11.73 -7.07
CA ILE A 119 17.31 -11.51 -5.97
C ILE A 119 16.15 -12.49 -6.16
N GLN A 120 15.77 -13.19 -5.09
CA GLN A 120 14.53 -13.97 -5.01
C GLN A 120 13.50 -13.14 -4.26
N ILE A 121 12.31 -12.99 -4.81
CA ILE A 121 11.20 -12.26 -4.19
C ILE A 121 10.01 -13.22 -4.08
N GLY A 122 9.51 -13.44 -2.88
CA GLY A 122 8.41 -14.37 -2.63
C GLY A 122 7.53 -13.90 -1.48
N LEU A 123 6.56 -14.74 -1.15
CA LEU A 123 5.70 -14.57 0.02
C LEU A 123 6.02 -15.69 1.03
N ASP A 124 6.12 -15.36 2.31
CA ASP A 124 6.34 -16.36 3.37
C ASP A 124 5.00 -16.88 3.90
N LYS A 125 4.25 -16.01 4.57
CA LYS A 125 2.98 -16.35 5.21
C LYS A 125 1.81 -15.73 4.52
N LEU A 126 0.82 -16.57 4.28
CA LEU A 126 -0.46 -16.16 3.76
C LEU A 126 -1.56 -17.02 4.36
N SER A 127 -2.54 -16.41 5.01
CA SER A 127 -3.61 -17.11 5.72
C SER A 127 -4.94 -16.42 5.48
N GLY A 128 -6.00 -17.20 5.30
CA GLY A 128 -7.36 -16.67 5.08
C GLY A 128 -7.74 -16.42 3.61
N VAL A 129 -6.94 -16.88 2.64
CA VAL A 129 -7.24 -16.70 1.22
C VAL A 129 -8.37 -17.65 0.84
N GLN A 130 -9.51 -17.10 0.44
CA GLN A 130 -10.67 -17.88 -0.01
C GLN A 130 -10.74 -17.96 -1.54
N GLU A 131 -10.31 -16.91 -2.23
CA GLU A 131 -10.31 -16.80 -3.69
C GLU A 131 -8.92 -16.45 -4.22
N ALA A 132 -8.67 -16.72 -5.50
CA ALA A 132 -7.37 -16.45 -6.08
C ALA A 132 -7.11 -14.93 -6.15
N VAL A 133 -6.01 -14.48 -5.55
CA VAL A 133 -5.61 -13.06 -5.55
C VAL A 133 -4.49 -12.85 -6.55
N GLN A 134 -4.65 -11.90 -7.45
CA GLN A 134 -3.61 -11.53 -8.40
C GLN A 134 -2.84 -10.31 -7.90
N LEU A 135 -1.53 -10.48 -7.75
CA LEU A 135 -0.59 -9.42 -7.35
C LEU A 135 0.34 -9.08 -8.52
N LEU A 136 0.45 -7.80 -8.84
CA LEU A 136 1.50 -7.25 -9.67
C LEU A 136 2.61 -6.69 -8.77
N LEU A 137 3.80 -7.27 -8.87
CA LEU A 137 5.00 -6.75 -8.23
C LEU A 137 5.73 -5.84 -9.21
N ARG A 138 5.98 -4.59 -8.82
CA ARG A 138 6.78 -3.63 -9.58
C ARG A 138 8.15 -3.47 -8.95
N PHE A 139 9.19 -3.54 -9.77
CA PHE A 139 10.58 -3.45 -9.37
C PHE A 139 11.21 -2.17 -9.90
N SER A 140 12.00 -1.51 -9.05
CA SER A 140 12.83 -0.38 -9.47
C SER A 140 14.14 -0.39 -8.69
N SER A 141 15.18 0.23 -9.28
CA SER A 141 16.49 0.31 -8.66
C SER A 141 17.14 1.68 -8.83
N ILE A 142 18.03 2.02 -7.89
CA ILE A 142 18.95 3.15 -7.98
C ILE A 142 20.37 2.59 -7.81
N GLY A 143 21.30 3.01 -8.66
CA GLY A 143 22.69 2.53 -8.67
C GLY A 143 22.92 1.18 -9.36
N GLY A 144 21.91 0.70 -10.09
CA GLY A 144 22.00 -0.51 -10.91
C GLY A 144 20.81 -0.65 -11.83
N SER A 145 20.88 -1.63 -12.73
CA SER A 145 19.80 -2.02 -13.63
C SER A 145 19.21 -3.37 -13.24
N LEU A 146 17.91 -3.54 -13.48
CA LEU A 146 17.18 -4.79 -13.29
C LEU A 146 16.90 -5.44 -14.64
N ASN A 147 16.92 -6.76 -14.72
CA ASN A 147 16.54 -7.49 -15.93
C ASN A 147 15.04 -7.42 -16.25
N ARG A 148 14.21 -6.99 -15.28
CA ARG A 148 12.76 -6.81 -15.43
C ARG A 148 12.23 -5.72 -14.50
N GLY A 149 11.19 -5.02 -14.96
CA GLY A 149 10.52 -3.96 -14.20
C GLY A 149 9.28 -4.39 -13.43
N ASP A 150 8.70 -5.54 -13.76
CA ASP A 150 7.54 -6.09 -13.08
C ASP A 150 7.42 -7.61 -13.23
N ALA A 151 6.53 -8.20 -12.42
CA ALA A 151 6.09 -9.58 -12.50
C ALA A 151 4.73 -9.77 -11.82
N THR A 152 3.89 -10.64 -12.38
CA THR A 152 2.62 -11.03 -11.77
C THR A 152 2.78 -12.31 -10.95
N LEU A 153 2.11 -12.36 -9.81
CA LEU A 153 2.09 -13.46 -8.87
C LEU A 153 0.64 -13.76 -8.52
N THR A 154 0.19 -14.96 -8.85
CA THR A 154 -1.15 -15.44 -8.49
C THR A 154 -1.05 -16.22 -7.18
N ILE A 155 -1.79 -15.78 -6.19
CA ILE A 155 -1.97 -16.46 -4.94
C ILE A 155 -3.21 -17.35 -5.08
N GLU A 156 -3.05 -18.66 -4.94
CA GLU A 156 -4.18 -19.58 -4.86
C GLU A 156 -4.50 -19.94 -3.39
N PRO A 157 -5.76 -20.24 -3.05
CA PRO A 157 -6.14 -20.73 -1.73
C PRO A 157 -5.28 -21.94 -1.29
N GLY A 158 -4.66 -21.82 -0.11
CA GLY A 158 -3.85 -22.89 0.47
C GLY A 158 -2.51 -23.16 -0.21
N ARG A 159 -2.07 -22.32 -1.15
CA ARG A 159 -0.78 -22.45 -1.82
C ARG A 159 0.09 -21.22 -1.65
N VAL A 160 1.37 -21.46 -1.34
CA VAL A 160 2.40 -20.42 -1.39
C VAL A 160 2.92 -20.34 -2.83
N PRO A 161 2.86 -19.17 -3.48
CA PRO A 161 3.36 -19.01 -4.84
C PRO A 161 4.88 -19.14 -4.90
N ALA A 162 5.39 -19.63 -6.03
CA ALA A 162 6.82 -19.74 -6.26
C ALA A 162 7.49 -18.35 -6.27
N PRO A 163 8.72 -18.21 -5.72
CA PRO A 163 9.44 -16.96 -5.73
C PRO A 163 9.82 -16.53 -7.15
N ILE A 164 9.79 -15.22 -7.39
CA ILE A 164 10.21 -14.57 -8.62
C ILE A 164 11.70 -14.25 -8.52
N SER A 165 12.43 -14.59 -9.57
CA SER A 165 13.83 -14.19 -9.72
C SER A 165 13.95 -12.87 -10.49
N VAL A 166 14.73 -11.95 -9.95
CA VAL A 166 15.11 -10.68 -10.57
C VAL A 166 16.63 -10.57 -10.52
N ASP A 167 17.27 -10.32 -11.66
CA ASP A 167 18.71 -10.10 -11.70
C ASP A 167 18.98 -8.59 -11.63
N VAL A 168 19.89 -8.19 -10.74
CA VAL A 168 20.33 -6.81 -10.54
C VAL A 168 21.81 -6.68 -10.91
N THR A 169 22.14 -5.68 -11.71
CA THR A 169 23.53 -5.40 -12.11
C THR A 169 23.92 -4.00 -11.65
N PRO A 170 24.90 -3.83 -10.73
CA PRO A 170 25.39 -2.51 -10.35
C PRO A 170 25.98 -1.75 -11.54
N ASP A 171 25.70 -0.45 -11.64
CA ASP A 171 26.25 0.40 -12.71
C ASP A 171 27.73 0.76 -12.50
N GLY A 172 28.22 0.60 -11.26
CA GLY A 172 29.58 0.90 -10.82
C GLY A 172 29.83 2.34 -10.37
N SER A 173 28.79 3.17 -10.28
CA SER A 173 28.86 4.57 -9.83
C SER A 173 28.52 4.73 -8.35
N TYR A 174 27.89 3.72 -7.73
CA TYR A 174 27.43 3.74 -6.35
C TYR A 174 28.02 2.59 -5.54
N ASN A 175 28.17 2.81 -4.23
CA ASN A 175 28.65 1.81 -3.27
C ASN A 175 27.52 0.86 -2.79
N ALA A 176 26.30 1.07 -3.26
CA ALA A 176 25.14 0.22 -2.99
C ALA A 176 24.15 0.32 -4.15
N VAL A 177 23.40 -0.75 -4.38
CA VAL A 177 22.21 -0.74 -5.23
C VAL A 177 20.99 -0.74 -4.32
N ARG A 178 20.16 0.30 -4.43
CA ARG A 178 18.86 0.36 -3.77
C ARG A 178 17.83 -0.33 -4.65
N VAL A 179 17.05 -1.23 -4.09
CA VAL A 179 15.96 -1.94 -4.77
C VAL A 179 14.65 -1.66 -4.06
N ARG A 180 13.62 -1.31 -4.82
CA ARG A 180 12.24 -1.17 -4.33
C ARG A 180 11.37 -2.19 -5.02
N VAL A 181 10.60 -2.92 -4.23
CA VAL A 181 9.54 -3.83 -4.66
C VAL A 181 8.22 -3.28 -4.16
N GLU A 182 7.32 -2.97 -5.07
CA GLU A 182 5.98 -2.47 -4.77
C GLU A 182 4.95 -3.54 -5.14
N GLY A 183 4.10 -3.92 -4.19
CA GLY A 183 2.99 -4.84 -4.42
C GLY A 183 1.72 -4.09 -4.75
N LEU A 184 1.09 -4.47 -5.86
CA LEU A 184 -0.17 -3.92 -6.35
C LEU A 184 -1.16 -5.08 -6.50
N GLN A 185 -2.29 -5.05 -5.80
CA GLN A 185 -3.34 -6.02 -5.98
C GLN A 185 -4.25 -5.64 -7.15
N MET A 186 -4.62 -6.63 -7.96
CA MET A 186 -5.63 -6.47 -9.00
C MET A 186 -6.98 -6.98 -8.46
N LEU A 187 -7.99 -6.10 -8.41
CA LEU A 187 -9.33 -6.42 -7.89
C LEU A 187 -10.38 -6.57 -8.99
N ASP A 188 -10.33 -5.70 -10.01
CA ASP A 188 -11.22 -5.71 -11.17
C ASP A 188 -10.42 -5.41 -12.46
N MET A 189 -11.03 -5.55 -13.65
CA MET A 189 -10.41 -5.22 -14.93
C MET A 189 -9.83 -3.78 -14.92
N ASP A 190 -8.50 -3.72 -14.78
CA ASP A 190 -7.63 -2.53 -14.78
C ASP A 190 -7.58 -1.67 -13.51
N GLU A 191 -8.18 -2.08 -12.38
CA GLU A 191 -7.97 -1.38 -11.10
C GLU A 191 -6.87 -2.03 -10.25
N VAL A 192 -5.72 -1.36 -10.18
CA VAL A 192 -4.60 -1.71 -9.31
C VAL A 192 -4.66 -0.95 -7.99
N HIS A 193 -4.66 -1.69 -6.89
CA HIS A 193 -4.66 -1.19 -5.53
C HIS A 193 -3.27 -1.36 -4.90
N PRO A 194 -2.65 -0.29 -4.37
CA PRO A 194 -1.43 -0.43 -3.60
C PRO A 194 -1.64 -1.36 -2.40
N ALA A 195 -0.87 -2.45 -2.37
CA ALA A 195 -0.90 -3.42 -1.29
C ALA A 195 0.27 -3.22 -0.31
N GLY A 196 1.31 -2.48 -0.67
CA GLY A 196 2.48 -2.25 0.18
C GLY A 196 3.77 -2.57 -0.57
N GLY A 197 4.82 -2.93 0.15
CA GLY A 197 6.10 -3.27 -0.47
C GLY A 197 7.28 -3.26 0.48
N ILE A 198 8.46 -3.34 -0.11
CA ILE A 198 9.75 -3.27 0.57
C ILE A 198 10.74 -2.42 -0.22
N PHE A 199 11.66 -1.81 0.51
CA PHE A 199 12.85 -1.21 -0.05
C PHE A 199 14.06 -1.68 0.75
N PHE A 200 15.16 -1.94 0.06
CA PHE A 200 16.39 -2.40 0.68
C PHE A 200 17.61 -2.03 -0.14
N ASP A 201 18.75 -1.92 0.53
CA ASP A 201 20.04 -1.58 -0.06
C ASP A 201 20.95 -2.81 -0.05
N ILE A 202 21.52 -3.14 -1.21
CA ILE A 202 22.56 -4.17 -1.32
C ILE A 202 23.90 -3.48 -1.55
N PRO A 203 24.90 -3.62 -0.65
CA PRO A 203 26.20 -2.99 -0.85
C PRO A 203 26.92 -3.57 -2.08
N VAL A 204 27.71 -2.74 -2.75
CA VAL A 204 28.55 -3.12 -3.89
C VAL A 204 29.99 -3.23 -3.40
N SER A 205 30.53 -4.44 -3.41
CA SER A 205 31.88 -4.75 -2.97
C SER A 205 32.39 -6.03 -3.66
N GLN A 206 33.18 -6.86 -2.98
CA GLN A 206 33.39 -8.22 -3.44
C GLN A 206 32.07 -8.99 -3.38
N ALA A 207 31.75 -9.75 -4.43
CA ALA A 207 30.53 -10.52 -4.52
C ALA A 207 30.52 -11.60 -3.42
N SER A 208 29.42 -11.68 -2.66
CA SER A 208 29.25 -12.66 -1.61
C SER A 208 28.33 -13.80 -2.05
N THR A 209 28.61 -15.01 -1.59
CA THR A 209 27.69 -16.17 -1.70
C THR A 209 26.71 -16.23 -0.52
N ASN A 210 26.98 -15.50 0.56
CA ASN A 210 26.04 -15.38 1.67
C ASN A 210 24.85 -14.54 1.24
N VAL A 211 23.68 -14.88 1.77
CA VAL A 211 22.43 -14.17 1.49
C VAL A 211 21.94 -13.42 2.73
N GLN A 212 21.14 -12.40 2.47
CA GLN A 212 20.40 -11.65 3.46
C GLN A 212 18.95 -11.51 2.99
N ALA A 213 18.04 -11.42 3.95
CA ALA A 213 16.61 -11.31 3.70
C ALA A 213 16.06 -10.00 4.24
N TRP A 214 15.11 -9.41 3.52
CA TRP A 214 14.30 -8.29 3.97
C TRP A 214 12.84 -8.68 3.86
N CYS A 215 12.08 -8.25 4.86
CA CYS A 215 10.66 -8.50 4.94
C CYS A 215 9.90 -7.18 4.94
N GLY A 216 8.74 -7.19 4.32
CA GLY A 216 7.73 -6.15 4.49
C GLY A 216 6.36 -6.77 4.34
N THR A 217 5.37 -5.91 4.48
CA THR A 217 3.99 -6.35 4.61
C THR A 217 3.19 -5.89 3.42
N LEU A 218 2.38 -6.81 2.88
CA LEU A 218 1.31 -6.50 1.95
C LEU A 218 -0.04 -6.62 2.67
N HIS A 219 -0.87 -5.61 2.48
CA HIS A 219 -2.25 -5.56 2.91
C HIS A 219 -3.13 -5.79 1.69
N LEU A 220 -3.71 -6.99 1.60
CA LEU A 220 -4.56 -7.42 0.51
C LEU A 220 -6.02 -7.23 0.90
N GLN A 221 -6.82 -6.79 -0.03
CA GLN A 221 -8.28 -6.77 0.09
C GLN A 221 -8.81 -8.18 -0.25
N PRO A 222 -9.85 -8.65 0.47
CA PRO A 222 -10.46 -9.95 0.20
C PRO A 222 -11.16 -9.98 -1.15
#